data_AF-A0A351NEZ3-F1
#
_entry.id   AF-A0A351NEZ3-F1
#
_cell.length_a   1.000
_cell.length_b   1.000
_cell.length_c   1.000
_cell.angle_alpha   90.00
_cell.angle_beta   90.00
_cell.angle_gamma   90.00
#
_symmetry.space_group_name_H-M   'P 1'
#
loop_
_entity.id
_entity.type
_entity.pdbx_description
1 polymer ?
#
loop_
_entity_poly.entity_id
_entity_poly.type
_entity_poly.pdbx_seq_one_letter_code
_entity_poly.pdbx_strand_id
1 'polypeptide(L)'
;MNKIFEKGGKLYWLHSTVDAFETFLHVPGTVTRKGAHVRDAIDLKRILIIVLIAAAPAALFGMWNVGYQHSLAIGQTGVNILGNFWYGFLRVLPLYLVSYIVGLGIEFASSQIRGEE
;
A
#
# COMPACT_ATOMS: atom_id res chain seq x y z
N MET A 1 -18.29 -8.88 -17.26
CA MET A 1 -17.00 -8.32 -17.67
C MET A 1 -17.24 -7.41 -18.88
N ASN A 2 -16.91 -6.12 -18.77
CA ASN A 2 -17.10 -5.17 -19.88
C ASN A 2 -16.02 -5.44 -20.95
N LYS A 3 -16.42 -5.77 -22.18
CA LYS A 3 -15.54 -6.07 -23.34
C LYS A 3 -14.50 -5.00 -23.69
N ILE A 4 -14.60 -3.82 -23.09
CA ILE A 4 -13.71 -2.67 -23.30
C ILE A 4 -12.33 -2.91 -22.65
N PHE A 5 -12.29 -3.70 -21.56
CA PHE A 5 -11.09 -3.98 -20.78
C PHE A 5 -10.52 -5.39 -21.02
N GLU A 6 -11.25 -6.28 -21.70
CA GLU A 6 -10.75 -7.62 -22.05
C GLU A 6 -9.65 -7.57 -23.13
N LYS A 7 -8.89 -8.66 -23.26
CA LYS A 7 -7.79 -8.84 -24.23
C LYS A 7 -8.30 -8.61 -25.66
N GLY A 8 -8.03 -7.42 -26.21
CA GLY A 8 -8.53 -6.95 -27.51
C GLY A 8 -9.38 -5.66 -27.48
N GLY A 9 -9.70 -5.13 -26.30
CA GLY A 9 -10.42 -3.86 -26.13
C GLY A 9 -9.51 -2.62 -26.16
N LYS A 10 -10.08 -1.45 -26.48
CA LYS A 10 -9.37 -0.17 -26.63
C LYS A 10 -8.63 0.29 -25.35
N LEU A 11 -9.04 -0.20 -24.18
CA LEU A 11 -8.44 0.12 -22.87
C LEU A 11 -7.88 -1.12 -22.18
N TYR A 12 -7.45 -2.14 -22.94
CA TYR A 12 -6.85 -3.36 -22.39
C TYR A 12 -5.68 -3.08 -21.42
N TRP A 13 -4.94 -1.98 -21.63
CA TRP A 13 -3.86 -1.55 -20.73
C TRP A 13 -4.33 -1.12 -19.32
N LEU A 14 -5.60 -0.74 -19.14
CA LEU A 14 -6.20 -0.42 -17.83
C LEU A 14 -6.85 -1.64 -17.15
N HIS A 15 -6.85 -2.81 -17.81
CA HIS A 15 -7.53 -3.99 -17.29
C HIS A 15 -7.02 -4.37 -15.89
N SER A 16 -5.70 -4.37 -15.71
CA SER A 16 -5.05 -4.70 -14.43
C SER A 16 -5.44 -3.73 -13.30
N THR A 17 -5.58 -2.42 -13.58
CA THR A 17 -5.98 -1.44 -12.57
C THR A 17 -7.43 -1.58 -12.17
N VAL A 18 -8.33 -1.83 -13.13
CA VAL A 18 -9.76 -2.05 -12.87
C VAL A 18 -9.97 -3.35 -12.11
N ASP A 19 -9.27 -4.42 -12.49
CA ASP A 19 -9.36 -5.73 -11.84
C ASP A 19 -8.74 -5.71 -10.43
N ALA A 20 -7.63 -5.01 -10.23
CA ALA A 20 -7.06 -4.78 -8.90
C ALA A 20 -8.04 -4.01 -7.98
N PHE A 21 -8.77 -3.04 -8.52
CA PHE A 21 -9.76 -2.26 -7.78
C PHE A 21 -11.02 -3.08 -7.45
N GLU A 22 -11.51 -3.90 -8.38
CA GLU A 22 -12.62 -4.84 -8.12
C GLU A 22 -12.23 -5.89 -7.08
N THR A 23 -11.03 -6.47 -7.18
CA THR A 23 -10.51 -7.47 -6.21
C THR A 23 -10.12 -6.82 -4.87
N PHE A 24 -10.01 -5.49 -4.79
CA PHE A 24 -9.85 -4.76 -3.53
C PHE A 24 -11.18 -4.62 -2.79
N LEU A 25 -12.26 -4.32 -3.52
CA LEU A 25 -13.59 -4.13 -2.95
C LEU A 25 -14.37 -5.45 -2.76
N HIS A 26 -14.10 -6.45 -3.60
CA HIS A 26 -14.80 -7.73 -3.60
C HIS A 26 -13.88 -8.91 -3.27
N VAL A 27 -14.40 -9.86 -2.50
CA VAL A 27 -13.75 -11.14 -2.27
C VAL A 27 -13.92 -12.01 -3.52
N PRO A 28 -12.86 -12.62 -4.07
CA PRO A 28 -12.99 -13.52 -5.20
C PRO A 28 -13.87 -14.72 -4.81
N GLY A 29 -14.98 -14.92 -5.53
CA GLY A 29 -15.91 -16.04 -5.32
C GLY A 29 -15.41 -17.39 -5.86
N THR A 30 -14.14 -17.47 -6.27
CA THR A 30 -13.54 -18.67 -6.86
C THR A 30 -13.01 -19.59 -5.76
N VAL A 31 -13.61 -20.77 -5.64
CA VAL A 31 -13.11 -21.83 -4.74
C VAL A 31 -12.29 -22.86 -5.54
N THR A 32 -11.21 -23.37 -4.95
CA THR A 32 -10.43 -24.47 -5.53
C THR A 32 -11.30 -25.74 -5.65
N ARG A 33 -11.64 -26.15 -6.88
CA ARG A 33 -12.55 -27.28 -7.14
C ARG A 33 -11.86 -28.67 -7.20
N LYS A 34 -10.56 -28.76 -7.46
CA LYS A 34 -9.79 -30.03 -7.50
C LYS A 34 -8.38 -29.83 -6.92
N GLY A 35 -7.90 -30.85 -6.20
CA GLY A 35 -6.49 -31.07 -5.81
C GLY A 35 -5.78 -29.92 -5.09
N ALA A 36 -5.67 -30.01 -3.75
CA ALA A 36 -4.73 -29.22 -2.96
C ALA A 36 -4.25 -30.09 -1.78
N HIS A 37 -2.94 -30.13 -1.53
CA HIS A 37 -2.37 -30.92 -0.41
C HIS A 37 -2.80 -30.34 0.95
N VAL A 38 -2.92 -29.01 1.05
CA VAL A 38 -3.46 -28.27 2.19
C VAL A 38 -4.38 -27.17 1.65
N ARG A 39 -5.56 -27.01 2.25
CA ARG A 39 -6.47 -25.90 1.95
C ARG A 39 -6.33 -24.85 3.03
N ASP A 40 -5.87 -23.67 2.65
CA ASP A 40 -5.77 -22.52 3.56
C ASP A 40 -7.06 -21.68 3.49
N ALA A 41 -7.51 -21.21 4.65
CA ALA A 41 -8.63 -20.27 4.78
C ALA A 41 -8.15 -18.82 4.92
N ILE A 42 -6.84 -18.62 5.04
CA ILE A 42 -6.23 -17.31 5.21
C ILE A 42 -6.17 -16.60 3.85
N ASP A 43 -6.85 -15.46 3.78
CA ASP A 43 -6.73 -14.53 2.68
C ASP A 43 -5.48 -13.65 2.88
N LEU A 44 -4.49 -13.80 1.99
CA LEU A 44 -3.23 -13.06 2.04
C LEU A 44 -3.46 -11.55 2.05
N LYS A 45 -4.41 -11.05 1.25
CA LYS A 45 -4.72 -9.62 1.16
C LYS A 45 -5.25 -9.09 2.51
N ARG A 46 -6.09 -9.86 3.20
CA ARG A 46 -6.58 -9.53 4.55
C ARG A 46 -5.45 -9.45 5.57
N ILE A 47 -4.52 -10.40 5.58
CA ILE A 47 -3.37 -10.35 6.50
C ILE A 47 -2.54 -9.08 6.26
N LEU A 48 -2.26 -8.75 5.00
CA LEU A 48 -1.49 -7.55 4.65
C LEU A 48 -2.12 -6.26 5.19
N ILE A 49 -3.44 -6.13 5.13
CA ILE A 49 -4.18 -4.98 5.68
C ILE A 49 -4.08 -4.95 7.21
N ILE A 50 -4.20 -6.10 7.89
CA ILE A 50 -4.08 -6.17 9.35
C ILE A 50 -2.68 -5.73 9.80
N VAL A 51 -1.63 -6.17 9.08
CA VAL A 51 -0.25 -5.76 9.36
C VAL A 51 -0.08 -4.25 9.19
N LEU A 52 -0.65 -3.65 8.14
CA LEU A 52 -0.62 -2.21 7.93
C LEU A 52 -1.27 -1.45 9.09
N ILE A 53 -2.46 -1.88 9.54
CA ILE A 53 -3.17 -1.27 10.66
C ILE A 53 -2.35 -1.41 11.95
N ALA A 54 -1.73 -2.57 12.19
CA ALA A 54 -0.88 -2.80 13.35
C ALA A 54 0.39 -1.93 13.35
N ALA A 55 0.92 -1.57 12.17
CA ALA A 55 2.09 -0.69 12.04
C ALA A 55 1.75 0.81 12.19
N ALA A 56 0.49 1.20 12.02
CA ALA A 56 0.07 2.61 12.03
C ALA A 56 0.42 3.35 13.34
N PRO A 57 0.24 2.79 14.55
CA PRO A 57 0.62 3.47 15.80
C PRO A 57 2.12 3.76 15.88
N ALA A 58 2.96 2.81 15.42
CA ALA A 58 4.41 2.98 15.39
C ALA A 58 4.83 4.05 14.37
N ALA A 59 4.17 4.10 13.21
CA ALA A 59 4.41 5.13 12.20
C ALA A 59 4.05 6.54 12.72
N LEU A 60 2.91 6.70 13.41
CA LEU A 60 2.49 7.97 13.99
C LEU A 60 3.46 8.45 15.09
N PHE A 61 3.92 7.53 15.95
CA PHE A 61 4.95 7.85 16.94
C PHE A 61 6.28 8.23 16.29
N GLY A 62 6.67 7.53 15.21
CA GLY A 62 7.85 7.85 14.42
C GLY A 62 7.81 9.28 13.85
N MET A 63 6.67 9.71 13.30
CA MET A 63 6.49 11.07 12.80
C MET A 63 6.64 12.11 13.91
N TRP A 64 6.05 11.88 15.08
CA TRP A 64 6.24 12.78 16.23
C TRP A 64 7.72 12.84 16.67
N ASN A 65 8.40 11.70 16.72
CA ASN A 65 9.81 11.61 17.13
C ASN A 65 10.71 12.40 16.18
N VAL A 66 10.51 12.29 14.86
CA VAL A 66 11.28 13.07 13.87
C VAL A 66 11.17 14.58 14.13
N GLY A 67 9.97 15.09 14.41
CA GLY A 67 9.79 16.50 14.73
C GLY A 67 10.32 16.90 16.11
N TYR A 68 10.29 15.99 17.08
CA TYR A 68 10.89 16.20 18.39
C TYR A 68 12.42 16.34 18.28
N GLN A 69 13.08 15.44 17.54
CA GLN A 69 14.52 15.54 17.28
C GLN A 69 14.90 16.81 16.53
N HIS A 70 14.07 17.23 15.56
CA HIS A 70 14.27 18.50 14.88
C HIS A 70 14.21 19.69 15.85
N SER A 71 13.21 19.71 16.72
CA SER A 71 12.99 20.80 17.71
C SER A 71 14.12 20.86 18.74
N LEU A 72 14.62 19.71 19.18
CA LEU A 72 15.81 19.63 20.03
C LEU A 72 17.05 20.19 19.32
N ALA A 73 17.25 19.89 18.04
CA ALA A 73 18.40 20.36 17.28
C ALA A 73 18.42 21.88 17.06
N ILE A 74 17.26 22.52 16.95
CA ILE A 74 17.12 23.99 16.79
C ILE A 74 17.06 24.74 18.14
N GLY A 75 17.24 24.06 19.26
CA GLY A 75 17.24 24.67 20.60
C GLY A 75 15.85 25.07 21.12
N GLN A 76 14.76 24.61 20.49
CA GLN A 76 13.40 24.80 20.98
C GLN A 76 13.07 23.70 22.00
N THR A 77 13.34 23.98 23.27
CA THR A 77 13.18 23.05 24.40
C THR A 77 11.74 22.92 24.94
N GLY A 78 10.77 23.55 24.28
CA GLY A 78 9.35 23.44 24.62
C GLY A 78 8.73 22.14 24.09
N VAL A 79 7.94 21.47 24.93
CA VAL A 79 7.19 20.26 24.53
C VAL A 79 5.96 20.67 23.70
N ASN A 80 6.17 20.98 22.42
CA ASN A 80 5.08 21.23 21.48
C ASN A 80 4.69 19.94 20.75
N ILE A 81 3.82 19.14 21.36
CA ILE A 81 3.41 17.83 20.82
C ILE A 81 2.84 17.96 19.41
N LEU A 82 1.93 18.93 19.21
CA LEU A 82 1.23 19.10 17.93
C LEU A 82 2.14 19.72 16.86
N GLY A 83 2.95 20.72 17.23
CA GLY A 83 3.90 21.34 16.30
C GLY A 83 4.95 20.36 15.80
N ASN A 84 5.49 19.54 16.72
CA ASN A 84 6.49 18.52 16.39
C ASN A 84 5.89 17.43 15.51
N PHE A 85 4.68 16.97 15.84
CA PHE A 85 3.97 15.99 15.00
C PHE A 85 3.73 16.53 13.59
N TRP A 86 3.26 17.77 13.45
CA TRP A 86 2.98 18.36 12.13
C TRP A 86 4.24 18.52 11.27
N TYR A 87 5.33 19.00 11.88
CA TYR A 87 6.61 19.11 11.19
C TYR A 87 7.13 17.73 10.74
N GLY A 88 7.13 16.75 11.64
CA GLY A 88 7.57 15.40 11.32
C GLY A 88 6.69 14.72 10.27
N PHE A 89 5.37 14.89 10.34
CA PHE A 89 4.41 14.40 9.35
C PHE A 89 4.73 14.93 7.95
N LEU A 90 4.90 16.26 7.81
CA LEU A 90 5.24 16.88 6.52
C LEU A 90 6.60 16.43 5.97
N ARG A 91 7.55 16.05 6.83
CA ARG A 91 8.88 15.58 6.41
C ARG A 91 8.87 14.10 6.02
N VAL A 92 8.07 13.29 6.70
CA VAL A 92 8.00 11.84 6.49
C VAL A 92 7.06 11.47 5.33
N LEU A 93 6.01 12.26 5.08
CA LEU A 93 5.04 12.00 4.01
C LEU A 93 5.67 11.88 2.61
N PRO A 94 6.60 12.76 2.18
CA PRO A 94 7.29 12.61 0.90
C PRO A 94 8.08 11.31 0.78
N LEU A 95 8.68 10.84 1.88
CA LEU A 95 9.46 9.59 1.89
C LEU A 95 8.56 8.38 1.62
N TYR A 96 7.42 8.31 2.32
CA TYR A 96 6.43 7.26 2.06
C TYR A 96 5.87 7.34 0.64
N LEU A 97 5.53 8.55 0.18
CA LEU A 97 4.98 8.74 -1.15
C LEU A 97 5.94 8.23 -2.24
N VAL A 98 7.22 8.58 -2.15
CA VAL A 98 8.24 8.08 -3.09
C VAL A 98 8.40 6.57 -2.99
N SER A 99 8.46 6.00 -1.79
CA SER A 99 8.64 4.54 -1.64
C SER A 99 7.46 3.74 -2.23
N TYR A 100 6.22 4.18 -1.99
CA TYR A 100 5.04 3.48 -2.50
C TYR A 100 4.88 3.65 -4.01
N ILE A 101 5.09 4.86 -4.55
CA ILE A 101 4.95 5.11 -5.99
C ILE A 101 6.01 4.35 -6.78
N VAL A 102 7.28 4.43 -6.37
CA VAL A 102 8.38 3.76 -7.08
C VAL A 102 8.30 2.25 -6.91
N GLY A 103 8.01 1.76 -5.70
CA GLY A 103 7.84 0.33 -5.42
C GLY A 103 6.73 -0.29 -6.27
N LEU A 104 5.52 0.25 -6.18
CA LEU A 104 4.38 -0.23 -6.99
C LEU A 104 4.63 -0.06 -8.48
N GLY A 105 5.25 1.05 -8.89
CA GLY A 105 5.56 1.31 -10.29
C GLY A 105 6.49 0.24 -10.90
N ILE A 106 7.53 -0.16 -10.17
CA ILE A 106 8.45 -1.21 -10.62
C ILE A 106 7.78 -2.59 -10.60
N GLU A 107 6.96 -2.89 -9.58
CA GLU A 107 6.21 -4.14 -9.51
C GLU A 107 5.25 -4.31 -10.69
N PHE A 108 4.45 -3.29 -11.00
CA PHE A 108 3.56 -3.29 -12.16
C PHE A 108 4.35 -3.36 -13.47
N ALA A 109 5.43 -2.59 -13.62
CA ALA A 109 6.25 -2.66 -14.83
C ALA A 109 6.84 -4.06 -15.04
N SER A 110 7.32 -4.70 -13.96
CA SER A 110 7.88 -6.05 -14.00
C SER A 110 6.83 -7.11 -14.32
N SER A 111 5.61 -7.02 -13.76
CA SER A 111 4.53 -7.98 -14.07
C SER A 111 4.10 -7.88 -15.53
N GLN A 112 3.99 -6.66 -16.06
CA GLN A 112 3.67 -6.45 -17.48
C GLN A 112 4.73 -7.03 -18.43
N ILE A 113 6.03 -6.95 -18.09
CA ILE A 113 7.11 -7.51 -18.92
C ILE A 113 7.10 -9.04 -18.91
N ARG A 114 6.80 -9.67 -17.77
CA ARG A 114 6.79 -11.14 -17.65
C ARG A 114 5.50 -11.76 -18.18
N GLY A 115 4.45 -10.97 -18.40
CA GLY A 115 3.16 -11.48 -18.86
C GLY A 115 2.48 -12.43 -17.86
N GLU A 116 2.95 -12.40 -16.61
CA GLU A 116 2.38 -13.09 -15.48
C GLU A 116 1.46 -12.06 -14.79
N GLU A 117 0.15 -12.33 -14.76
CA GLU A 117 -0.82 -11.57 -13.98
C GLU A 117 -0.48 -11.59 -12.49
#